data_AF-A0A4R3M4G5-F1
#
_entry.id   AF-A0A4R3M4G5-F1
#
_cell.length_a   1.000
_cell.length_b   1.000
_cell.length_c   1.000
_cell.angle_alpha   90.00
_cell.angle_beta   90.00
_cell.angle_gamma   90.00
#
_symmetry.space_group_name_H-M   'P 1'
#
loop_
_entity.id
_entity.type
_entity.pdbx_description
1 polymer ?
#
loop_
_entity_poly.entity_id
_entity_poly.type
_entity_poly.pdbx_seq_one_letter_code
_entity_poly.pdbx_strand_id
1 'polypeptide(L)'
;MIDAISSFSSQVRGPGLSGAASTASTAPAAGATGAASFGDVLAEVSSGAVSTLKAGEAAAISGIEGKASVQRVVEAIMSAEQTLQTAVAVRDKVVSAYQEISRMAI
;
A
#
# COMPACT_ATOMS: atom_id res chain seq x y z
N MET A 1 24.77 -5.55 9.96
CA MET A 1 23.59 -5.50 9.06
C MET A 1 22.38 -6.17 9.72
N ILE A 2 22.00 -5.76 10.94
CA ILE A 2 20.88 -6.34 11.72
C ILE A 2 20.03 -5.24 12.42
N ASP A 3 20.45 -3.97 12.32
CA ASP A 3 19.83 -2.86 13.07
C ASP A 3 18.49 -2.37 12.48
N ALA A 4 18.24 -2.63 11.20
CA ALA A 4 17.03 -2.17 10.51
C ALA A 4 15.73 -2.85 10.98
N ILE A 5 15.81 -4.06 11.56
CA ILE A 5 14.61 -4.79 12.00
C ILE A 5 14.11 -4.29 13.36
N SER A 6 15.01 -3.82 14.25
CA SER A 6 14.63 -3.37 15.59
C SER A 6 13.88 -2.04 15.57
N SER A 7 14.29 -1.12 14.68
CA SER A 7 13.71 0.22 14.53
C SER A 7 12.26 0.22 13.98
N PHE A 8 11.87 -0.81 13.22
CA PHE A 8 10.50 -0.92 12.75
C PHE A 8 9.53 -1.38 13.86
N SER A 9 10.02 -2.15 14.83
CA SER A 9 9.19 -2.60 15.97
C SER A 9 8.86 -1.48 16.95
N SER A 10 9.72 -0.46 17.07
CA SER A 10 9.50 0.65 18.01
C SER A 10 8.51 1.70 17.46
N GLN A 11 8.30 1.78 16.15
CA GLN A 11 7.34 2.71 15.54
C GLN A 11 5.87 2.23 15.70
N VAL A 12 5.66 0.94 15.97
CA VAL A 12 4.33 0.36 16.22
C VAL A 12 3.92 0.45 17.70
N ARG A 13 4.86 0.74 18.61
CA ARG A 13 4.56 0.92 20.04
C ARG A 13 4.39 2.40 20.36
N GLY A 14 3.28 2.97 19.88
CA GLY A 14 2.87 4.30 20.25
C GLY A 14 2.74 4.47 21.77
N PRO A 15 3.22 5.57 22.34
CA PRO A 15 2.74 6.08 23.59
C PRO A 15 1.95 7.36 23.29
N GLY A 16 0.64 7.23 23.14
CA GLY A 16 -0.19 8.24 23.80
C GLY A 16 0.13 8.09 25.28
N LEU A 17 0.65 9.16 25.90
CA LEU A 17 1.25 9.31 27.24
C LEU A 17 2.80 9.36 27.30
N SER A 18 3.38 10.57 27.16
CA SER A 18 4.30 11.19 28.13
C SER A 18 5.13 12.33 27.50
N GLY A 19 5.19 13.50 28.17
CA GLY A 19 6.36 14.38 28.11
C GLY A 19 6.17 15.78 27.52
N ALA A 20 5.80 16.72 28.40
CA ALA A 20 5.75 18.17 28.19
C ALA A 20 7.01 18.81 27.57
N ALA A 21 6.81 19.80 26.67
CA ALA A 21 7.41 21.14 26.75
C ALA A 21 6.99 22.04 25.56
N SER A 22 6.27 23.14 25.89
CA SER A 22 6.36 24.47 25.26
C SER A 22 5.79 24.63 23.83
N THR A 23 4.80 25.47 23.50
CA THR A 23 4.19 26.68 24.10
C THR A 23 2.85 26.97 23.41
N ALA A 24 1.84 27.38 24.20
CA ALA A 24 0.85 28.47 23.96
C ALA A 24 0.47 28.84 22.50
N SER A 25 -0.76 29.01 22.04
CA SER A 25 -2.11 29.09 22.63
C SER A 25 -3.09 29.22 21.45
N THR A 26 -4.21 28.49 21.44
CA THR A 26 -5.58 29.02 21.19
C THR A 26 -6.58 27.87 21.35
N ALA A 27 -7.56 28.15 22.20
CA ALA A 27 -8.57 27.26 22.76
C ALA A 27 -9.58 26.72 21.70
N PRO A 28 -10.41 25.73 22.09
CA PRO A 28 -11.10 24.81 21.20
C PRO A 28 -12.51 25.30 20.83
N ALA A 29 -12.94 25.03 19.61
CA ALA A 29 -14.36 25.00 19.27
C ALA A 29 -14.69 23.59 18.78
N ALA A 30 -15.21 22.79 19.71
CA ALA A 30 -15.87 21.54 19.40
C ALA A 30 -17.06 21.82 18.47
N GLY A 31 -17.06 21.19 17.30
CA GLY A 31 -18.15 21.25 16.35
C GLY A 31 -18.05 20.08 15.39
N ALA A 32 -18.62 18.95 15.79
CA ALA A 32 -18.81 17.73 15.01
C ALA A 32 -17.53 17.02 14.55
N THR A 33 -17.21 15.95 15.29
CA THR A 33 -16.64 14.70 14.77
C THR A 33 -17.35 14.27 13.48
N GLY A 34 -16.93 14.83 12.35
CA GLY A 34 -17.14 14.24 11.04
C GLY A 34 -15.91 13.41 10.75
N ALA A 35 -16.00 12.09 10.93
CA ALA A 35 -15.05 11.17 10.31
C ALA A 35 -14.85 11.63 8.86
N ALA A 36 -13.60 11.83 8.42
CA ALA A 36 -13.31 12.23 7.05
C ALA A 36 -14.20 11.41 6.11
N SER A 37 -15.07 12.09 5.36
CA SER A 37 -16.06 11.41 4.52
C SER A 37 -15.30 10.50 3.58
N PHE A 38 -15.85 9.34 3.23
CA PHE A 38 -15.25 8.47 2.21
C PHE A 38 -14.89 9.26 0.93
N GLY A 39 -15.70 10.27 0.58
CA GLY A 39 -15.41 11.20 -0.52
C GLY A 39 -14.14 12.06 -0.32
N ASP A 40 -13.86 12.54 0.89
CA ASP A 40 -12.64 13.31 1.19
C ASP A 40 -11.40 12.41 1.13
N VAL A 41 -11.51 11.18 1.66
CA VAL A 41 -10.44 10.19 1.56
C VAL A 41 -10.19 9.79 0.10
N LEU A 42 -11.25 9.60 -0.69
CA LEU A 42 -11.14 9.27 -2.11
C LEU A 42 -10.55 10.43 -2.93
N ALA A 43 -10.89 11.67 -2.60
CA ALA A 43 -10.32 12.87 -3.23
C ALA A 43 -8.82 13.00 -2.92
N GLU A 44 -8.42 12.78 -1.67
CA GLU A 44 -7.01 12.80 -1.26
C GLU A 44 -6.21 11.69 -1.95
N VAL A 45 -6.76 10.48 -2.00
CA VAL A 45 -6.14 9.34 -2.71
C VAL A 45 -6.02 9.62 -4.21
N SER A 46 -7.04 10.22 -4.83
CA SER A 46 -7.03 10.56 -6.26
C SER A 46 -6.00 11.66 -6.57
N SER A 47 -5.90 12.68 -5.71
CA SER A 47 -4.89 13.74 -5.79
C SER A 47 -3.47 13.18 -5.62
N GLY A 48 -3.27 12.31 -4.64
CA GLY A 48 -2.01 11.60 -4.41
C GLY A 48 -1.62 10.69 -5.58
N ALA A 49 -2.60 10.04 -6.23
CA ALA A 49 -2.36 9.20 -7.41
C ALA A 49 -1.85 10.02 -8.61
N VAL A 50 -2.43 11.20 -8.87
CA VAL A 50 -1.97 12.11 -9.94
C VAL A 50 -0.54 12.61 -9.66
N SER A 51 -0.24 12.96 -8.40
CA SER A 51 1.10 13.36 -7.99
C SER A 51 2.11 12.22 -8.17
N THR A 52 1.72 10.99 -7.82
CA THR A 52 2.54 9.79 -7.97
C THR A 52 2.78 9.44 -9.44
N LEU A 53 1.78 9.60 -10.30
CA LEU A 53 1.90 9.42 -11.75
C LEU A 53 2.91 10.41 -12.36
N LYS A 54 2.83 11.69 -11.99
CA LYS A 54 3.81 12.70 -12.42
C LYS A 54 5.24 12.39 -11.96
N ALA A 55 5.40 11.93 -10.72
CA ALA A 55 6.70 11.52 -10.19
C ALA A 55 7.23 10.27 -10.93
N GLY A 56 6.34 9.34 -11.27
CA GLY A 56 6.64 8.15 -12.08
C GLY A 56 7.06 8.49 -13.50
N GLU A 57 6.41 9.46 -14.16
CA GLU A 57 6.81 9.96 -15.47
C GLU A 57 8.20 10.61 -15.42
N ALA A 58 8.48 11.44 -14.42
CA ALA A 58 9.80 12.03 -14.24
C ALA A 58 10.88 10.95 -14.03
N ALA A 59 10.60 9.92 -13.21
CA ALA A 59 11.49 8.79 -13.00
C ALA A 59 11.66 7.92 -14.25
N ALA A 60 10.60 7.74 -15.05
CA ALA A 60 10.65 6.99 -16.31
C ALA A 60 11.48 7.74 -17.38
N ILE A 61 11.33 9.07 -17.47
CA ILE A 61 12.18 9.93 -18.32
C ILE A 61 13.66 9.77 -17.91
N SER A 62 13.97 9.78 -16.61
CA SER A 62 15.32 9.50 -16.10
C SER A 62 15.78 8.04 -16.29
N GLY A 63 14.85 7.09 -16.41
CA GLY A 63 15.13 5.67 -16.62
C GLY A 63 15.46 5.29 -18.07
N ILE A 64 14.88 6.02 -19.04
CA ILE A 64 15.17 5.89 -20.48
C ILE A 64 16.62 6.26 -20.81
N GLU A 65 17.33 6.96 -19.90
CA GLU A 65 18.79 7.17 -19.96
C GLU A 65 19.63 5.89 -19.78
N GLY A 66 19.04 4.69 -19.66
CA GLY A 66 19.70 3.41 -19.97
C GLY A 66 20.36 2.64 -18.81
N LYS A 67 19.75 2.58 -17.61
CA LYS A 67 20.36 1.97 -16.41
C LYS A 67 19.81 0.59 -15.97
N ALA A 68 19.22 -0.24 -16.84
CA ALA A 68 18.66 -1.55 -16.45
C ALA A 68 19.37 -2.74 -17.12
N SER A 69 20.06 -3.56 -16.33
CA SER A 69 20.78 -4.77 -16.79
C SER A 69 19.83 -5.94 -17.06
N VAL A 70 20.21 -6.85 -17.96
CA VAL A 70 19.46 -8.09 -18.30
C VAL A 70 19.11 -8.91 -17.04
N GLN A 71 19.94 -8.82 -16.00
CA GLN A 71 19.71 -9.44 -14.70
C GLN A 71 18.45 -8.92 -14.01
N ARG A 72 18.13 -7.63 -14.15
CA ARG A 72 16.90 -7.05 -13.59
C ARG A 72 15.63 -7.49 -14.30
N VAL A 73 15.72 -7.79 -15.59
CA VAL A 73 14.61 -8.36 -16.35
C VAL A 73 14.30 -9.78 -15.86
N VAL A 74 15.33 -10.61 -15.63
CA VAL A 74 15.15 -11.97 -15.09
C VAL A 74 14.60 -11.94 -13.67
N GLU A 75 15.07 -11.02 -12.83
CA GLU A 75 14.59 -10.85 -11.46
C GLU A 75 13.11 -10.43 -11.42
N ALA A 76 12.69 -9.55 -12.34
CA ALA A 76 11.30 -9.17 -12.51
C ALA A 76 10.41 -10.33 -12.98
N ILE A 77 10.90 -11.18 -13.89
CA ILE A 77 10.16 -12.37 -14.36
C ILE A 77 9.97 -13.38 -13.24
N MET A 78 11.03 -13.66 -12.46
CA MET A 78 10.95 -14.56 -11.29
C MET A 78 9.93 -14.06 -10.26
N SER A 79 9.90 -12.74 -10.00
CA SER A 79 8.90 -12.14 -9.10
C SER A 79 7.47 -12.23 -9.66
N ALA A 80 7.31 -12.10 -10.97
CA ALA A 80 6.02 -12.25 -11.64
C ALA A 80 5.50 -13.71 -11.58
N GLU A 81 6.37 -14.71 -11.74
CA GLU A 81 6.00 -16.13 -11.64
C GLU A 81 5.47 -16.51 -10.25
N GLN A 82 6.09 -15.99 -9.18
CA GLN A 82 5.63 -16.23 -7.81
C GLN A 82 4.19 -15.70 -7.59
N THR A 83 3.89 -14.53 -8.15
CA THR A 83 2.57 -13.91 -8.07
C THR A 83 1.55 -14.68 -8.91
N LEU A 84 1.94 -15.12 -10.10
CA LEU A 84 1.10 -15.90 -10.99
C LEU A 84 0.69 -17.24 -10.37
N GLN A 85 1.61 -17.95 -9.73
CA GLN A 85 1.30 -19.22 -9.03
C GLN A 85 0.24 -19.04 -7.96
N THR A 86 0.31 -17.94 -7.20
CA THR A 86 -0.68 -17.61 -6.17
C THR A 86 -2.04 -17.30 -6.79
N ALA A 87 -2.06 -16.53 -7.88
CA ALA A 87 -3.29 -16.22 -8.61
C ALA A 87 -3.97 -17.48 -9.18
N VAL A 88 -3.18 -18.44 -9.71
CA VAL A 88 -3.71 -19.71 -10.21
C VAL A 88 -4.31 -20.55 -9.08
N ALA A 89 -3.66 -20.62 -7.91
CA ALA A 89 -4.20 -21.34 -6.76
C ALA A 89 -5.56 -20.78 -6.29
N VAL A 90 -5.70 -19.45 -6.30
CA VAL A 90 -6.97 -18.78 -5.98
C VAL A 90 -8.03 -19.09 -7.05
N ARG A 91 -7.67 -19.00 -8.34
CA ARG A 91 -8.55 -19.34 -9.46
C ARG A 91 -9.07 -20.77 -9.34
N ASP A 92 -8.21 -21.74 -9.05
CA ASP A 92 -8.62 -23.13 -8.92
C ASP A 92 -9.54 -23.36 -7.72
N LYS A 93 -9.35 -22.64 -6.60
CA LYS A 93 -10.27 -22.68 -5.46
C LYS A 93 -11.65 -22.10 -5.76
N VAL A 94 -11.72 -21.00 -6.52
CA VAL A 94 -12.99 -20.39 -6.93
C VAL A 94 -13.73 -21.32 -7.89
N VAL A 95 -13.03 -21.94 -8.84
CA VAL A 95 -13.62 -22.91 -9.76
C VAL A 95 -14.16 -24.13 -8.99
N SER A 96 -13.41 -24.64 -8.03
CA SER A 96 -13.86 -25.76 -7.18
C SER A 96 -15.10 -25.40 -6.37
N ALA A 97 -15.14 -24.21 -5.76
CA ALA A 97 -16.30 -23.73 -5.01
C ALA A 97 -17.55 -23.57 -5.88
N TYR A 98 -17.38 -23.10 -7.13
CA TYR A 98 -18.47 -23.02 -8.09
C TYR A 98 -19.03 -24.39 -8.47
N GLN A 99 -18.14 -25.37 -8.70
CA GLN A 99 -18.54 -26.75 -8.99
C GLN A 99 -19.24 -27.42 -7.80
N GLU A 100 -18.84 -27.11 -6.56
CA GLU A 100 -19.48 -27.59 -5.34
C GLU A 100 -20.92 -27.05 -5.22
N ILE A 101 -21.10 -25.74 -5.37
CA ILE A 101 -22.42 -25.08 -5.35
C ILE A 101 -23.32 -25.65 -6.45
N SER A 102 -22.76 -25.85 -7.65
CA SER A 102 -23.52 -26.40 -8.79
C SER A 102 -23.96 -27.86 -8.58
N ARG A 103 -23.25 -28.64 -7.75
CA ARG A 103 -23.66 -30.01 -7.38
C ARG A 103 -24.72 -30.04 -6.28
N MET A 104 -24.79 -29.00 -5.45
CA MET A 104 -25.79 -28.86 -4.39
C MET A 104 -27.07 -28.18 -4.89
N ALA A 105 -27.00 -27.36 -5.94
CA ALA A 105 -28.15 -26.77 -6.61
C ALA A 105 -28.88 -27.81 -7.49
N ILE A 106 -29.76 -28.58 -6.85
CA ILE A 106 -31.03 -29.06 -7.39
C ILE A 106 -32.15 -28.77 -6.39
#